data_AF-A0A8G1IYX8-F1
#
_entry.id   AF-A0A8G1IYX8-F1
#
_cell.length_a   1.000
_cell.length_b   1.000
_cell.length_c   1.000
_cell.angle_alpha   90.00
_cell.angle_beta   90.00
_cell.angle_gamma   90.00
#
_symmetry.space_group_name_H-M   'P 1'
#
loop_
_entity.id
_entity.type
_entity.pdbx_description
1 polymer ?
#
loop_
_entity_poly.entity_id
_entity_poly.type
_entity_poly.pdbx_seq_one_letter_code
_entity_poly.pdbx_strand_id
1 'polypeptide(L)'
;MGERIFDPEAIGEYRRFLTELIDELEHEVIPVMTTGTLSRAPAFGTAPGAAENATEQYLEFHAAMWRNLQHLRGTLHGMDAALAETTSGDDVAFTFEFGAVDPTNGAT
;
A
#
# COMPACT_ATOMS: atom_id res chain seq x y z
N MET A 1 19.57 -28.43 14.64
CA MET A 1 19.07 -27.24 13.91
C MET A 1 20.16 -26.19 13.99
N GLY A 2 20.64 -25.68 12.87
CA GLY A 2 21.59 -24.57 12.87
C GLY A 2 20.86 -23.26 13.15
N GLU A 3 21.40 -22.44 14.03
CA GLU A 3 20.93 -21.09 14.30
C GLU A 3 21.06 -20.24 13.02
N ARG A 4 19.97 -19.58 12.61
CA ARG A 4 20.05 -18.63 11.49
C ARG A 4 20.68 -17.35 12.03
N ILE A 5 21.97 -17.20 11.79
CA ILE A 5 22.69 -15.97 12.07
C ILE A 5 22.45 -15.04 10.88
N PHE A 6 21.67 -13.98 11.09
CA PHE A 6 21.52 -12.92 10.12
C PHE A 6 22.64 -11.89 10.30
N ASP A 7 23.11 -11.33 9.18
CA ASP A 7 24.08 -10.25 9.21
C ASP A 7 23.37 -8.94 9.62
N PRO A 8 23.73 -8.33 10.77
CA PRO A 8 23.09 -7.12 11.26
C PRO A 8 23.34 -5.91 10.34
N GLU A 9 24.45 -5.87 9.62
CA GLU A 9 24.75 -4.80 8.66
C GLU A 9 23.79 -4.88 7.47
N ALA A 10 23.63 -6.08 6.90
CA ALA A 10 22.71 -6.33 5.80
C ALA A 10 21.24 -6.03 6.18
N ILE A 11 20.82 -6.35 7.41
CA ILE A 11 19.48 -5.98 7.90
C ILE A 11 19.35 -4.45 7.96
N GLY A 12 20.36 -3.75 8.50
CA GLY A 12 20.35 -2.30 8.59
C GLY A 12 20.24 -1.61 7.22
N GLU A 13 20.97 -2.09 6.22
CA GLU A 13 20.90 -1.60 4.84
C GLU A 13 19.52 -1.84 4.22
N TYR A 14 18.99 -3.05 4.37
CA TYR A 14 17.68 -3.38 3.79
C TYR A 14 16.54 -2.58 4.45
N ARG A 15 16.59 -2.36 5.76
CA ARG A 15 15.63 -1.49 6.47
C ARG A 15 15.71 -0.04 6.02
N ARG A 16 16.92 0.49 5.76
CA ARG A 16 17.09 1.82 5.17
C ARG A 16 16.41 1.92 3.81
N PHE A 17 16.66 0.93 2.95
CA PHE A 17 15.99 0.83 1.65
C PHE A 17 14.46 0.78 1.78
N LEU A 18 13.92 -0.03 2.69
CA LEU A 18 12.48 -0.09 2.93
C LEU A 18 11.92 1.26 3.39
N THR A 19 12.64 1.99 4.25
CA THR A 19 12.22 3.30 4.73
C THR A 19 12.16 4.32 3.59
N GLU A 20 13.17 4.32 2.71
CA GLU A 20 13.18 5.19 1.52
C GLU A 20 12.02 4.86 0.57
N LEU A 21 11.73 3.57 0.36
CA LEU A 21 10.61 3.14 -0.48
C LEU A 21 9.24 3.50 0.14
N ILE A 22 9.10 3.37 1.45
CA ILE A 22 7.91 3.81 2.19
C ILE A 22 7.73 5.32 2.03
N ASP A 23 8.80 6.09 2.15
CA ASP A 23 8.78 7.55 2.01
C ASP A 23 8.30 7.97 0.61
N GLU A 24 8.86 7.37 -0.45
CA GLU A 24 8.42 7.60 -1.83
C GLU A 24 6.93 7.23 -2.01
N LEU A 25 6.52 6.07 -1.51
CA LEU A 25 5.13 5.62 -1.61
C LEU A 25 4.16 6.59 -0.91
N GLU A 26 4.50 7.04 0.31
CA GLU A 26 3.63 7.88 1.13
C GLU A 26 3.59 9.34 0.69
N HIS A 27 4.72 9.88 0.23
CA HIS A 27 4.85 11.31 -0.09
C HIS A 27 4.78 11.64 -1.57
N GLU A 28 5.03 10.67 -2.46
CA GLU A 28 4.99 10.91 -3.91
C GLU A 28 3.84 10.17 -4.58
N VAL A 29 3.65 8.88 -4.30
CA VAL A 29 2.69 8.03 -5.05
C VAL A 29 1.26 8.15 -4.50
N ILE A 30 1.05 7.90 -3.21
CA ILE A 30 -0.28 7.96 -2.57
C ILE A 30 -0.97 9.33 -2.79
N PRO A 31 -0.27 10.49 -2.69
CA PRO A 31 -0.88 11.79 -2.90
C PRO A 31 -1.47 11.99 -4.30
N VAL A 32 -0.93 11.33 -5.34
CA VAL A 32 -1.48 11.39 -6.69
C VAL A 32 -2.94 10.93 -6.74
N MET A 33 -3.28 9.95 -5.91
CA MET A 33 -4.62 9.36 -5.81
C MET A 33 -5.57 10.15 -4.92
N THR A 34 -5.07 10.80 -3.86
CA THR A 34 -5.91 11.49 -2.86
C THR A 34 -6.15 12.96 -3.19
N THR A 35 -5.11 13.66 -3.65
CA THR A 35 -5.11 15.13 -3.84
C THR A 35 -4.54 15.56 -5.19
N GLY A 36 -3.85 14.66 -5.89
CA GLY A 36 -3.23 14.94 -7.18
C GLY A 36 -4.13 14.64 -8.38
N THR A 37 -3.48 14.39 -9.52
CA THR A 37 -4.13 14.26 -10.83
C THR A 37 -5.18 13.16 -10.90
N LEU A 38 -5.06 12.10 -10.10
CA LEU A 38 -6.01 10.99 -10.08
C LEU A 38 -7.07 11.13 -8.98
N SER A 39 -7.08 12.22 -8.21
CA SER A 39 -8.10 12.45 -7.18
C SER A 39 -9.52 12.60 -7.72
N ARG A 40 -9.68 12.89 -9.02
CA ARG A 40 -10.97 13.11 -9.67
C ARG A 40 -11.01 12.45 -11.04
N ALA A 41 -12.22 12.06 -11.45
CA ALA A 41 -12.45 11.58 -12.79
C ALA A 41 -12.03 12.64 -13.83
N PRO A 42 -11.26 12.25 -14.86
CA PRO A 42 -10.99 13.08 -16.02
C PRO A 42 -12.28 13.54 -16.70
N ALA A 43 -12.20 14.66 -17.43
CA ALA A 43 -13.27 15.06 -18.34
C ALA A 43 -13.29 14.12 -19.56
N PHE A 44 -13.96 12.97 -19.41
CA PHE A 44 -14.21 12.05 -20.51
C PHE A 44 -15.04 12.79 -21.56
N GLY A 45 -14.41 13.12 -22.69
CA GLY A 45 -15.01 13.98 -23.72
C GLY A 45 -16.33 13.45 -24.27
N THR A 46 -17.00 14.25 -25.10
CA THR A 46 -18.36 13.96 -25.60
C THR A 46 -18.39 13.14 -26.89
N ALA A 47 -17.30 12.45 -27.24
CA ALA A 47 -17.28 11.60 -28.42
C ALA A 47 -18.28 10.44 -28.23
N PRO A 48 -19.00 10.00 -29.29
CA PRO A 48 -19.90 8.85 -29.20
C PRO A 48 -19.16 7.64 -28.62
N GLY A 49 -19.73 6.98 -27.61
CA GLY A 49 -19.09 5.87 -26.88
C GLY A 49 -18.06 6.27 -25.80
N ALA A 50 -17.53 7.49 -25.78
CA ALA A 50 -16.51 7.91 -24.81
C ALA A 50 -17.10 8.22 -23.42
N ALA A 51 -18.34 8.70 -23.36
CA ALA A 51 -19.01 9.09 -22.12
C ALA A 51 -19.89 7.98 -21.53
N GLU A 52 -20.21 6.92 -22.30
CA GLU A 52 -21.28 5.98 -21.97
C GLU A 52 -20.99 5.18 -20.68
N ASN A 53 -19.71 4.89 -20.37
CA ASN A 53 -19.32 4.18 -19.14
C ASN A 53 -17.99 4.64 -18.51
N ALA A 54 -17.32 5.66 -19.06
CA ALA A 54 -15.94 5.98 -18.66
C ALA A 54 -15.80 6.42 -17.19
N THR A 55 -16.81 7.12 -16.65
CA THR A 55 -16.81 7.52 -15.24
C THR A 55 -16.87 6.32 -14.30
N GLU A 56 -17.73 5.34 -14.59
CA GLU A 56 -17.87 4.13 -13.76
C GLU A 56 -16.59 3.30 -13.77
N GLN A 57 -16.02 3.08 -14.97
CA GLN A 57 -14.75 2.36 -15.12
C GLN A 57 -13.60 3.06 -14.40
N TYR A 58 -13.58 4.40 -14.44
CA TYR A 58 -12.59 5.18 -13.70
C TYR A 58 -12.71 5.01 -12.19
N LEU A 59 -13.94 5.03 -11.66
CA LEU A 59 -14.17 4.85 -10.23
C LEU A 59 -13.78 3.44 -9.77
N GLU A 60 -14.06 2.41 -10.57
CA GLU A 60 -13.63 1.04 -10.29
C GLU A 60 -12.11 0.91 -10.29
N PHE A 61 -11.45 1.43 -11.34
CA PHE A 61 -9.99 1.49 -11.44
C PHE A 61 -9.39 2.22 -10.25
N HIS A 62 -9.91 3.40 -9.91
CA HIS A 62 -9.39 4.23 -8.83
C HIS A 62 -9.49 3.51 -7.49
N ALA A 63 -10.66 2.91 -7.20
CA ALA A 63 -10.87 2.14 -5.98
C ALA A 63 -9.95 0.90 -5.90
N ALA A 64 -9.73 0.20 -7.02
CA ALA A 64 -8.82 -0.94 -7.07
C ALA A 64 -7.36 -0.53 -6.85
N MET A 65 -6.90 0.52 -7.53
CA MET A 65 -5.56 1.07 -7.35
C MET A 65 -5.34 1.53 -5.92
N TRP A 66 -6.32 2.21 -5.32
CA TRP A 66 -6.23 2.64 -3.93
C TRP A 66 -6.02 1.45 -2.99
N ARG A 67 -6.86 0.40 -3.10
CA ARG A 67 -6.70 -0.81 -2.28
C ARG A 67 -5.32 -1.46 -2.46
N ASN A 68 -4.82 -1.53 -3.69
CA ASN A 68 -3.51 -2.11 -3.98
C ASN A 68 -2.37 -1.29 -3.34
N LEU A 69 -2.44 0.04 -3.39
CA LEU A 69 -1.45 0.91 -2.74
C LEU A 69 -1.49 0.77 -1.22
N GLN A 70 -2.68 0.69 -0.64
CA GLN A 70 -2.83 0.45 0.80
C GLN A 70 -2.29 -0.92 1.22
N HIS A 71 -2.49 -1.95 0.40
CA HIS A 71 -1.92 -3.28 0.63
C HIS A 71 -0.39 -3.26 0.55
N LEU A 72 0.18 -2.60 -0.46
CA LEU A 72 1.63 -2.43 -0.60
C LEU A 72 2.20 -1.69 0.62
N ARG A 73 1.57 -0.57 1.01
CA ARG A 73 1.96 0.22 2.19
C ARG A 73 2.01 -0.63 3.45
N GLY A 74 0.93 -1.37 3.73
CA GLY A 74 0.89 -2.26 4.90
C GLY A 74 1.94 -3.36 4.84
N THR A 75 2.19 -3.91 3.66
CA THR A 75 3.23 -4.93 3.45
C THR A 75 4.63 -4.39 3.75
N LEU A 76 4.98 -3.20 3.27
CA LEU A 76 6.29 -2.60 3.48
C LEU A 76 6.54 -2.27 4.96
N HIS A 77 5.57 -1.66 5.64
CA HIS A 77 5.64 -1.42 7.08
C HIS A 77 5.76 -2.71 7.88
N GLY A 78 5.02 -3.76 7.48
CA GLY A 78 5.11 -5.08 8.09
C GLY A 78 6.49 -5.73 7.93
N MET A 79 7.13 -5.56 6.76
CA MET A 79 8.49 -6.03 6.52
C MET A 79 9.52 -5.29 7.39
N ASP A 80 9.44 -3.95 7.49
CA ASP A 80 10.36 -3.19 8.34
C ASP A 80 10.20 -3.56 9.83
N ALA A 81 8.95 -3.69 10.30
CA ALA A 81 8.66 -4.09 11.67
C ALA A 81 9.22 -5.49 11.98
N ALA A 82 8.99 -6.47 11.12
CA ALA A 82 9.52 -7.82 11.30
C ALA A 82 11.06 -7.83 11.36
N LEU A 83 11.74 -7.01 10.56
CA LEU A 83 13.21 -6.89 10.59
C LEU A 83 13.72 -6.13 11.84
N ALA A 84 12.95 -5.18 12.35
CA ALA A 84 13.26 -4.52 13.60
C ALA A 84 13.20 -5.49 14.79
N GLU A 85 12.20 -6.37 14.80
CA GLU A 85 11.99 -7.39 15.83
C GLU A 85 13.10 -8.45 15.79
N THR A 86 13.50 -8.94 14.61
CA THR A 86 14.61 -9.91 14.49
C THR A 86 15.93 -9.36 15.02
N THR A 87 16.14 -8.05 14.96
CA THR A 87 17.34 -7.39 15.50
C THR A 87 17.24 -7.15 17.01
N SER A 88 16.01 -7.06 17.54
CA SER A 88 15.74 -6.76 18.96
C SER A 88 15.70 -8.03 19.84
N GLY A 89 15.58 -9.22 19.25
CA GLY A 89 15.64 -10.50 19.95
C GLY A 89 14.37 -10.88 20.72
N ASP A 90 13.26 -10.19 20.50
CA ASP A 90 11.96 -10.49 21.10
C ASP A 90 11.22 -11.55 20.26
N ASP A 91 11.09 -12.77 20.80
CA ASP A 91 10.27 -13.84 20.24
C ASP A 91 8.78 -13.52 20.50
N VAL A 92 8.11 -12.86 19.56
CA VAL A 92 6.65 -12.65 19.61
C VAL A 92 6.00 -13.07 18.30
N ALA A 93 5.05 -13.99 18.38
CA ALA A 93 4.33 -14.53 17.23
C ALA A 93 3.42 -13.46 16.60
N PHE A 94 3.84 -12.91 15.47
CA PHE A 94 3.06 -11.94 14.70
C PHE A 94 1.89 -12.64 13.98
N THR A 95 0.66 -12.22 14.28
CA THR A 95 -0.56 -12.68 13.58
C THR A 95 -1.12 -11.52 12.77
N PHE A 96 -1.12 -11.63 11.43
CA PHE A 96 -1.82 -10.71 10.53
C PHE A 96 -3.32 -11.01 10.56
N GLU A 97 -4.13 -10.12 11.16
CA GLU A 97 -5.58 -10.14 10.96
C GLU A 97 -5.93 -9.11 9.86
N PHE A 98 -6.13 -9.60 8.64
CA PHE A 98 -6.71 -8.78 7.59
C PHE A 98 -8.20 -8.58 7.91
N GLY A 99 -8.54 -7.42 8.46
CA GLY A 99 -9.92 -6.99 8.57
C GLY A 99 -10.53 -7.00 7.18
N ALA A 100 -11.43 -7.95 6.91
CA ALA A 100 -12.28 -7.91 5.75
C ALA A 100 -13.04 -6.58 5.80
N VAL A 101 -12.78 -5.69 4.85
CA VAL A 101 -13.61 -4.50 4.66
C VAL A 101 -15.01 -5.02 4.37
N ASP A 102 -15.92 -4.83 5.32
CA ASP A 102 -17.34 -5.08 5.14
C ASP A 102 -17.83 -4.18 4.00
N PRO A 103 -18.31 -4.75 2.87
CA PRO A 103 -18.77 -3.97 1.73
C PRO A 103 -20.05 -3.15 2.02
N THR A 104 -20.63 -3.23 3.21
CA THR A 104 -21.93 -2.59 3.53
C THR A 104 -21.85 -1.25 4.27
N ASN A 105 -20.67 -0.82 4.74
CA ASN A 105 -20.51 0.49 5.41
C ASN A 105 -20.34 1.64 4.39
N GLY A 106 -21.42 1.90 3.66
CA GLY A 106 -21.56 3.03 2.73
C GLY A 106 -23.00 3.55 2.66
N ALA A 107 -23.81 3.33 3.69
CA ALA A 107 -25.15 3.88 3.77
C ALA A 107 -25.56 4.14 5.22
N THR A 108 -25.20 5.32 5.75
CA THR A 108 -26.13 6.22 6.46
C THR A 108 -25.59 7.63 6.43
#